data_AF-A0A7V8NXM6-F1
#
_entry.id   AF-A0A7V8NXM6-F1
#
_cell.length_a   1.000
_cell.length_b   1.000
_cell.length_c   1.000
_cell.angle_alpha   90.00
_cell.angle_beta   90.00
_cell.angle_gamma   90.00
#
_symmetry.space_group_name_H-M   'P 1'
#
loop_
_entity.id
_entity.type
_entity.pdbx_description
1 polymer ?
#
loop_
_entity_poly.entity_id
_entity_poly.type
_entity_poly.pdbx_seq_one_letter_code
_entity_poly.pdbx_strand_id
1 'polypeptide(L)' 'MARALSKLGYCSRSQAGELIRAGRVKLNGVVRRDQETPTHSKDRIEV' A
#
# COMPACT_ATOMS: atom_id res chain seq x y z
N MET A 1 -1.69 -0.58 -4.79
CA MET A 1 -0.77 -0.31 -3.65
C MET A 1 0.07 -1.51 -3.24
N ALA A 2 -0.50 -2.71 -3.13
CA ALA A 2 0.24 -3.90 -2.64
C ALA A 2 1.52 -4.22 -3.45
N ARG A 3 1.48 -4.00 -4.77
CA ARG A 3 2.66 -4.16 -5.65
C ARG A 3 3.77 -3.16 -5.33
N ALA A 4 3.42 -1.91 -4.99
CA ALA A 4 4.41 -0.88 -4.68
C ALA A 4 5.14 -1.21 -3.38
N LEU A 5 4.41 -1.61 -2.33
CA LEU A 5 5.00 -2.08 -1.06
C LEU A 5 5.92 -3.28 -1.24
N SER A 6 5.53 -4.24 -2.08
CA SER A 6 6.38 -5.39 -2.41
C SER A 6 7.62 -5.01 -3.21
N LYS A 7 7.52 -4.06 -4.15
CA LYS A 7 8.68 -3.53 -4.89
C LYS A 7 9.63 -2.72 -4.01
N LEU A 8 9.13 -2.08 -2.96
CA LEU A 8 9.93 -1.36 -1.99
C LEU A 8 10.62 -2.30 -0.98
N GLY A 9 10.34 -3.61 -1.03
CA GLY A 9 10.93 -4.60 -0.13
C GLY A 9 10.34 -4.61 1.28
N TYR A 10 9.25 -3.88 1.53
CA TYR A 10 8.65 -3.78 2.87
C TYR A 10 7.98 -5.09 3.31
N CYS A 11 7.23 -5.74 2.42
CA CYS A 11 6.56 -7.01 2.71
C CYS A 11 6.16 -7.75 1.42
N SER A 12 5.70 -8.99 1.55
CA SER A 12 5.11 -9.73 0.42
C SER A 12 3.81 -9.07 -0.08
N ARG A 13 3.42 -9.35 -1.32
CA ARG A 13 2.20 -8.78 -1.94
C ARG A 13 0.92 -9.14 -1.16
N SER A 14 0.86 -10.35 -0.61
CA SER A 14 -0.24 -10.85 0.23
C SER A 14 -0.30 -10.11 1.56
N GLN A 15 0.82 -9.99 2.28
CA GLN A 15 0.91 -9.22 3.52
C GLN A 15 0.59 -7.74 3.31
N ALA A 16 1.05 -7.15 2.20
CA ALA A 16 0.68 -5.79 1.83
C ALA A 16 -0.83 -5.64 1.69
N GLY A 17 -1.50 -6.62 1.07
CA GLY A 17 -2.95 -6.67 0.96
C GLY A 17 -3.67 -6.73 2.30
N GLU A 18 -3.14 -7.48 3.27
CA GLU A 18 -3.67 -7.53 4.64
C GLU A 18 -3.52 -6.20 5.37
N LEU A 19 -2.34 -5.57 5.30
CA LEU A 19 -2.09 -4.26 5.92
C LEU A 19 -2.99 -3.17 5.34
N ILE A 20 -3.18 -3.18 4.02
CA ILE A 20 -4.07 -2.26 3.32
C ILE A 20 -5.51 -2.51 3.78
N ARG A 21 -6.01 -3.74 3.74
CA ARG A 21 -7.38 -4.08 4.19
C ARG A 21 -7.62 -3.73 5.66
N ALA A 22 -6.61 -3.89 6.52
CA ALA A 22 -6.64 -3.47 7.91
C ALA A 22 -6.63 -1.95 8.09
N GLY A 23 -6.48 -1.16 7.02
CA GLY A 23 -6.44 0.30 7.06
C GLY A 23 -5.17 0.85 7.69
N ARG A 24 -4.07 0.08 7.69
CA ARG A 24 -2.78 0.49 8.24
C ARG A 24 -1.93 1.25 7.23
N VAL A 25 -2.32 1.28 5.96
CA VAL A 25 -1.58 1.94 4.89
C VAL A 25 -2.27 3.24 4.46
N LYS A 26 -1.50 4.33 4.38
CA LYS A 26 -1.94 5.61 3.84
C LYS A 26 -1.27 5.87 2.49
N LEU A 27 -2.08 6.31 1.53
CA LEU A 27 -1.64 6.85 0.25
C LEU A 27 -1.81 8.35 0.28
N ASN A 28 -0.73 9.12 0.19
CA ASN A 28 -0.75 10.58 0.23
C ASN A 28 -1.53 11.13 1.45
N GLY A 29 -1.33 10.51 2.62
CA GLY A 29 -2.04 10.87 3.86
C GLY A 29 -3.46 10.31 3.99
N VAL A 30 -4.02 9.68 2.95
CA VAL A 30 -5.36 9.09 2.98
C VAL A 30 -5.28 7.60 3.25
N VAL A 31 -5.95 7.12 4.31
CA VAL A 31 -6.07 5.69 4.58
C VAL A 31 -6.84 5.02 3.44
N ARG A 32 -6.20 4.07 2.76
CA ARG A 32 -6.82 3.28 1.69
C ARG A 32 -6.92 1.83 2.15
N ARG A 33 -8.10 1.24 1.91
CA ARG A 33 -8.38 -0.17 2.22
C ARG A 33 -8.42 -1.07 0.99
N ASP A 34 -8.29 -0.46 -0.19
CA ASP A 34 -8.30 -1.15 -1.45
C ASP A 34 -6.87 -1.41 -1.94
N GLN A 35 -6.53 -2.69 -2.12
CA GLN A 35 -5.18 -3.14 -2.46
C GLN A 35 -4.81 -2.91 -3.94
N GLU A 36 -5.83 -2.88 -4.79
CA GLU A 36 -5.73 -2.70 -6.25
C GLU A 36 -5.64 -1.23 -6.65
N THR A 37 -5.85 -0.31 -5.70
CA THR A 37 -5.75 1.13 -5.90
C THR A 37 -4.46 1.46 -6.64
N PRO A 38 -4.54 2.10 -7.82
CA PRO A 38 -3.36 2.45 -8.59
C PRO A 38 -2.48 3.39 -7.78
N THR A 39 -1.17 3.16 -7.87
CA THR A 39 -0.14 4.00 -7.23
C THR A 39 0.78 4.52 -8.29
N HIS A 40 1.05 5.82 -8.24
CA HIS A 40 2.02 6.50 -9.07
C HIS A 40 3.35 6.64 -8.34
N SER A 41 4.43 6.89 -9.09
CA SER A 41 5.77 7.11 -8.53
C SER A 41 5.89 8.35 -7.64
N LYS A 42 4.97 9.30 -7.79
CA LYS A 42 4.90 10.51 -6.96
C LYS A 42 4.12 10.30 -5.66
N ASP A 43 3.44 9.16 -5.52
CA ASP A 43 2.63 8.92 -4.34
C ASP A 43 3.51 8.54 -3.14
N ARG A 44 3.20 9.13 -1.99
CA ARG A 44 3.79 8.79 -0.71
C ARG A 44 2.98 7.68 -0.07
N ILE A 45 3.61 6.54 0.16
CA ILE A 45 3.02 5.40 0.86
C ILE A 45 3.58 5.38 2.28
N GLU A 46 2.70 5.40 3.27
CA GLU A 46 3.03 5.29 4.69
C GLU A 46 2.35 4.03 5.22
N VAL A 47 3.07 3.25 6.02
CA VAL A 47 2.59 1.99 6.64
C VAL A 47 2.77 2.07 8.15
#